data_AF-A0A4Q4BT25-F1
#
_entry.id   AF-A0A4Q4BT25-F1
#
_cell.length_a   1.000
_cell.length_b   1.000
_cell.length_c   1.000
_cell.angle_alpha   90.00
_cell.angle_beta   90.00
_cell.angle_gamma   90.00
#
_symmetry.space_group_name_H-M   'P 1'
#
loop_
_entity.id
_entity.type
_entity.pdbx_description
1 polymer ?
#
loop_
_entity_poly.entity_id
_entity_poly.type
_entity_poly.pdbx_seq_one_letter_code
_entity_poly.pdbx_strand_id
1 'polypeptide(L)'
;MHKRDVLVAWAFVVGLWFAIIFVAWATWNLAPPEAPGARTLLLIGGAIVLIFNTAAILAMLKHYREDRDFMYGLDIKFLDEAKGRH
;
A
#
# COMPACT_ATOMS: atom_id res chain seq x y z
N MET A 1 0.28 -16.79 8.29
CA MET A 1 -0.78 -15.91 7.73
C MET A 1 -0.23 -14.52 7.41
N HIS A 2 0.18 -13.72 8.39
CA HIS A 2 0.60 -12.32 8.20
C HIS A 2 1.62 -12.03 7.07
N LYS A 3 2.67 -12.85 6.90
CA LYS A 3 3.66 -12.63 5.82
C LYS A 3 3.06 -12.77 4.41
N ARG A 4 2.03 -13.61 4.23
CA ARG A 4 1.34 -13.79 2.94
C ARG A 4 0.42 -12.60 2.66
N ASP A 5 -0.27 -12.10 3.66
CA ASP A 5 -1.16 -10.94 3.51
C ASP A 5 -0.35 -9.68 3.17
N VAL A 6 0.79 -9.48 3.84
CA VAL A 6 1.75 -8.42 3.51
C VAL A 6 2.31 -8.58 2.09
N LEU A 7 2.64 -9.81 1.67
CA LEU A 7 3.11 -10.07 0.32
C LEU A 7 2.05 -9.71 -0.74
N VAL A 8 0.80 -10.09 -0.51
CA VAL A 8 -0.31 -9.77 -1.42
C VAL A 8 -0.55 -8.26 -1.48
N ALA A 9 -0.51 -7.56 -0.35
CA ALA A 9 -0.62 -6.11 -0.31
C ALA A 9 0.49 -5.43 -1.14
N TRP A 10 1.74 -5.89 -1.02
CA TRP A 10 2.84 -5.40 -1.85
C TRP A 10 2.70 -5.77 -3.32
N ALA A 11 2.16 -6.95 -3.64
CA ALA A 11 1.89 -7.35 -5.02
C ALA A 11 0.87 -6.40 -5.69
N PHE A 12 -0.17 -5.97 -4.95
CA PHE A 12 -1.11 -4.95 -5.45
C PHE A 12 -0.44 -3.61 -5.71
N VAL A 13 0.42 -3.13 -4.81
CA VAL A 13 1.16 -1.88 -4.99
C VAL A 13 2.05 -1.97 -6.24
N VAL A 14 2.87 -3.02 -6.33
CA VAL A 14 3.79 -3.22 -7.47
C VAL A 14 3.01 -3.36 -8.78
N GLY A 15 1.91 -4.12 -8.80
CA GLY A 15 1.03 -4.25 -9.95
C GLY A 15 0.44 -2.91 -10.40
N LEU A 16 0.00 -2.08 -9.46
CA LEU A 16 -0.50 -0.73 -9.77
C LEU A 16 0.59 0.17 -10.36
N TRP A 17 1.81 0.13 -9.81
CA TRP A 17 2.96 0.84 -10.35
C TRP A 17 3.24 0.46 -11.81
N PHE A 18 3.28 -0.83 -12.12
CA PHE A 18 3.46 -1.30 -13.49
C PHE A 18 2.31 -0.87 -14.40
N ALA A 19 1.06 -0.97 -13.95
CA ALA A 19 -0.10 -0.59 -14.74
C ALA A 19 -0.07 0.90 -15.12
N ILE A 20 0.18 1.80 -14.15
CA ILE A 20 0.20 3.24 -14.40
C ILE A 20 1.39 3.65 -15.28
N ILE A 21 2.59 3.10 -15.04
CA ILE A 21 3.76 3.37 -15.89
C ILE A 21 3.53 2.86 -17.31
N PHE A 22 2.97 1.66 -17.45
CA PHE A 22 2.64 1.09 -18.75
C PHE A 22 1.66 1.97 -19.51
N VAL A 23 0.58 2.42 -18.85
CA VAL A 23 -0.39 3.33 -19.47
C VAL A 23 0.30 4.63 -19.90
N ALA A 24 1.10 5.25 -19.01
CA ALA A 24 1.81 6.48 -19.31
C ALA A 24 2.71 6.36 -20.55
N TRP A 25 3.42 5.22 -20.67
CA TRP A 25 4.28 4.93 -21.81
C TRP A 25 3.47 4.64 -23.08
N ALA A 26 2.47 3.76 -23.00
CA ALA A 26 1.65 3.35 -24.12
C ALA A 26 0.86 4.51 -24.73
N THR A 27 0.41 5.46 -23.91
CA THR A 27 -0.37 6.62 -24.38
C THR A 27 0.48 7.85 -24.65
N TRP A 28 1.81 7.79 -24.48
CA TRP A 28 2.68 8.97 -24.60
C TRP A 28 2.56 9.69 -25.95
N ASN A 29 2.51 8.90 -27.02
CA ASN A 29 2.38 9.39 -28.40
C ASN A 29 0.91 9.59 -28.83
N LEU A 30 -0.05 9.11 -28.04
CA LEU A 30 -1.48 9.37 -28.23
C LEU A 30 -1.90 10.72 -27.65
N ALA A 31 -1.14 11.25 -26.68
CA ALA A 31 -1.39 12.56 -26.12
C ALA A 31 -1.23 13.65 -27.21
N PRO A 32 -2.30 14.40 -27.55
CA PRO A 32 -2.29 15.34 -28.67
C PRO A 32 -1.23 16.43 -28.47
N PRO A 33 -0.36 16.71 -29.46
CA PRO A 33 0.59 17.83 -29.41
C PRO A 33 -0.09 19.19 -29.19
N GLU A 34 -1.29 19.35 -29.76
CA GLU A 34 -2.15 20.52 -29.64
C GLU A 34 -2.78 20.73 -28.25
N ALA A 35 -2.64 19.75 -27.35
CA ALA A 35 -3.09 19.83 -25.96
C ALA A 35 -1.89 19.77 -25.00
N PRO A 36 -1.17 20.90 -24.76
CA PRO A 36 0.05 20.93 -23.95
C PRO A 36 -0.12 20.38 -22.53
N GLY A 37 -1.34 20.46 -21.98
CA GLY A 37 -1.66 20.00 -20.63
C GLY A 37 -1.86 18.48 -20.50
N ALA A 38 -2.07 17.75 -21.59
CA ALA A 38 -2.49 16.34 -21.52
C ALA A 38 -1.41 15.44 -20.89
N ARG A 39 -0.15 15.60 -21.31
CA ARG A 39 0.99 14.83 -20.76
C ARG A 39 1.25 15.20 -19.30
N THR A 40 1.18 16.48 -18.97
CA THR A 40 1.34 16.98 -17.60
C THR A 40 0.26 16.40 -16.68
N LEU A 41 -1.01 16.41 -17.13
CA LEU A 41 -2.13 15.85 -16.37
C LEU A 41 -1.98 14.34 -16.18
N LEU A 42 -1.53 13.62 -17.22
CA LEU A 42 -1.26 12.19 -17.14
C LEU A 42 -0.17 11.88 -16.11
N LEU A 43 0.92 12.66 -16.10
CA LEU A 43 2.02 12.46 -15.15
C LEU A 43 1.62 12.81 -13.72
N ILE A 44 0.96 13.95 -13.51
CA ILE A 44 0.51 14.37 -12.17
C ILE A 44 -0.58 13.43 -11.64
N GLY A 45 -1.58 13.12 -12.46
CA GLY A 45 -2.65 12.20 -12.09
C GLY A 45 -2.12 10.80 -11.78
N GLY A 46 -1.22 10.27 -12.62
CA GLY A 46 -0.54 9.00 -12.37
C GLY A 46 0.26 9.01 -11.08
N ALA A 47 1.05 10.07 -10.83
CA ALA A 47 1.83 10.21 -9.60
C ALA A 47 0.96 10.27 -8.35
N ILE A 48 -0.15 11.01 -8.38
CA ILE A 48 -1.14 11.07 -7.29
C ILE A 48 -1.67 9.66 -7.00
N VAL A 49 -2.16 8.94 -8.02
CA VAL A 49 -2.69 7.58 -7.84
C VAL A 49 -1.65 6.67 -7.19
N LEU A 50 -0.40 6.69 -7.66
CA LEU A 50 0.67 5.85 -7.14
C LEU A 50 1.04 6.17 -5.69
N ILE A 51 1.25 7.45 -5.38
CA ILE A 51 1.69 7.89 -4.05
C ILE A 51 0.59 7.60 -3.02
N PHE A 52 -0.65 8.02 -3.30
CA PHE A 52 -1.74 7.86 -2.33
C PHE A 52 -2.10 6.39 -2.10
N ASN A 53 -2.11 5.54 -3.14
CA ASN A 53 -2.37 4.11 -2.93
C ASN A 53 -1.24 3.43 -2.17
N THR A 54 0.02 3.80 -2.45
CA THR A 54 1.17 3.26 -1.69
C THR A 54 1.07 3.69 -0.22
N ALA A 55 0.76 4.97 0.04
CA ALA A 55 0.57 5.49 1.39
C ALA A 55 -0.59 4.81 2.13
N ALA A 56 -1.72 4.56 1.45
CA ALA A 56 -2.87 3.87 2.04
C ALA A 56 -2.52 2.44 2.48
N ILE A 57 -1.81 1.68 1.64
CA ILE A 57 -1.33 0.34 2.00
C ILE A 57 -0.33 0.40 3.16
N LEU A 58 0.61 1.35 3.15
CA LEU A 58 1.55 1.53 4.27
C LEU A 58 0.83 1.87 5.59
N ALA A 59 -0.18 2.74 5.53
CA ALA A 59 -0.99 3.09 6.68
C ALA A 59 -1.77 1.87 7.21
N MET A 60 -2.39 1.09 6.31
CA MET A 60 -3.07 -0.16 6.66
C MET A 60 -2.11 -1.13 7.35
N LEU A 61 -0.92 -1.35 6.79
CA LEU A 61 0.07 -2.27 7.35
C LEU A 61 0.64 -1.79 8.69
N LYS A 62 0.81 -0.47 8.86
CA LYS A 62 1.27 0.13 10.11
C LYS A 62 0.24 -0.07 11.22
N HIS A 63 -1.01 0.29 10.96
CA HIS A 63 -2.09 0.15 11.94
C HIS A 63 -2.33 -1.31 12.31
N TYR A 64 -2.27 -2.23 11.33
CA TYR A 64 -2.40 -3.67 11.57
C TYR A 64 -1.28 -4.23 12.48
N ARG A 65 -0.08 -3.61 12.47
CA ARG A 65 0.99 -3.97 13.40
C ARG A 65 0.74 -3.42 14.80
N GLU A 66 0.34 -2.14 14.89
CA GLU A 66 0.05 -1.48 16.17
C GLU A 66 -1.08 -2.17 16.94
N ASP A 67 -2.21 -2.44 16.28
CA ASP A 67 -3.35 -3.13 16.90
C ASP A 67 -3.00 -4.55 17.37
N ARG A 68 -2.17 -5.25 16.58
CA ARG A 68 -1.75 -6.62 16.86
C ARG A 68 -0.78 -6.68 18.05
N ASP A 69 0.20 -5.79 18.10
CA ASP A 69 1.21 -5.77 19.16
C ASP A 69 0.56 -5.41 20.51
N PHE A 70 -0.50 -4.59 20.49
CA PHE A 70 -1.35 -4.35 21.66
C PHE A 70 -2.12 -5.61 22.11
N MET A 71 -2.81 -6.29 21.18
CA MET A 71 -3.62 -7.48 21.51
C MET A 71 -2.78 -8.62 22.09
N TYR A 72 -1.65 -8.97 21.46
CA TYR A 72 -0.81 -10.08 21.93
C TYR A 72 0.00 -9.73 23.19
N GLY A 73 0.39 -8.47 23.36
CA GLY A 73 1.06 -8.04 24.59
C GLY A 73 0.18 -8.20 25.83
N LEU A 74 -1.12 -7.97 25.68
CA LEU A 74 -2.10 -8.17 26.75
C LEU A 74 -2.37 -9.66 27.01
N ASP A 75 -2.53 -10.46 25.95
CA ASP A 75 -2.82 -11.90 26.06
C ASP A 75 -1.66 -12.68 26.71
N ILE A 76 -0.40 -12.33 26.37
CA ILE A 76 0.80 -12.90 27.00
C ILE A 76 0.85 -12.58 28.50
N LYS A 77 0.52 -11.33 28.90
CA LYS A 77 0.49 -10.95 30.33
C LYS A 77 -0.55 -11.76 31.11
N PHE A 78 -1.75 -11.94 30.57
CA PHE A 78 -2.77 -12.75 31.24
C PHE A 78 -2.39 -14.23 31.31
N LEU A 79 -1.71 -14.78 30.29
CA LEU A 79 -1.18 -16.13 30.33
C LEU A 79 -0.07 -16.32 31.38
N ASP A 80 0.82 -15.33 31.55
CA ASP A 80 1.85 -15.34 32.59
C ASP A 80 1.23 -15.21 33.99
N GLU A 81 0.24 -14.34 34.17
CA GLU A 81 -0.50 -14.21 35.43
C GLU A 81 -1.27 -15.50 35.79
N ALA A 82 -1.84 -16.20 34.80
CA ALA A 82 -2.51 -17.48 35.00
C ALA A 82 -1.52 -18.59 35.37
N LYS A 83 -0.31 -18.60 34.77
CA LYS A 83 0.75 -19.57 35.09
C LYS A 83 1.43 -19.31 36.44
N GLY A 84 1.61 -18.05 36.84
CA GLY A 84 2.24 -17.69 38.12
C GLY A 84 1.34 -17.88 39.35
N ARG A 85 0.07 -18.24 39.15
CA ARG A 85 -0.90 -18.57 40.22
C ARG A 85 -0.98 -20.08 40.54
N HIS A 86 -0.16 -20.91 39.90
CA HIS A 86 0.05 -22.33 40.22
C HIS A 86 1.42 -22.53 40.87
#